data_AF-A0A369PZA8-F1
#
_entry.id   AF-A0A369PZA8-F1
#
_cell.length_a   1.000
_cell.length_b   1.000
_cell.length_c   1.000
_cell.angle_alpha   90.00
_cell.angle_beta   90.00
_cell.angle_gamma   90.00
#
_symmetry.space_group_name_H-M   'P 1'
#
loop_
_entity.id
_entity.type
_entity.pdbx_description
1 polymer ?
#
loop_
_entity_poly.entity_id
_entity_poly.type
_entity_poly.pdbx_seq_one_letter_code
_entity_poly.pdbx_strand_id
1 'polypeptide(L)' 'MRAIASDWARYDGNYDHIQSNRTFTRNLEDLGIEHEAEEYRGTPWNKTWTDDGRFYTRVLPFLNRYLVFE' A
#
# COMPACT_ATOMS: atom_id res chain seq x y z
N MET A 1 11.78 11.18 -6.34
CA MET A 1 10.64 10.50 -5.70
C MET A 1 10.85 10.58 -4.20
N ARG A 2 9.86 11.05 -3.42
CA ARG A 2 10.07 11.37 -1.98
C ARG A 2 9.71 10.23 -1.02
N ALA A 3 8.82 9.33 -1.40
CA ALA A 3 8.46 8.13 -0.65
C ALA A 3 7.68 7.13 -1.53
N ILE A 4 7.62 5.87 -1.10
CA ILE A 4 6.78 4.81 -1.68
C ILE A 4 5.97 4.16 -0.55
N ALA A 5 4.69 3.92 -0.79
CA ALA A 5 3.86 3.05 0.04
C ALA A 5 3.03 2.12 -0.86
N SER A 6 2.93 0.83 -0.51
CA SER A 6 2.10 -0.15 -1.21
C SER A 6 1.34 -1.04 -0.23
N ASP A 7 0.02 -1.11 -0.36
CA ASP A 7 -0.81 -2.02 0.42
C ASP A 7 -1.72 -2.88 -0.46
N TRP A 8 -2.03 -4.08 0.04
CA TRP A 8 -2.90 -5.02 -0.67
C TRP A 8 -3.73 -5.88 0.28
N ALA A 9 -4.86 -6.34 -0.25
CA ALA A 9 -5.82 -7.14 0.48
C ALA A 9 -5.41 -8.62 0.53
N ARG A 10 -5.33 -9.19 1.73
CA ARG A 10 -5.04 -10.63 1.96
C ARG A 10 -6.02 -11.57 1.26
N TYR A 11 -7.28 -11.17 1.11
CA TYR A 11 -8.35 -11.96 0.52
C TYR A 11 -8.77 -11.42 -0.85
N ASP A 12 -7.82 -10.87 -1.61
CA ASP A 12 -8.03 -10.65 -3.04
C ASP A 12 -8.34 -11.99 -3.74
N GLY A 13 -9.42 -12.00 -4.53
CA GLY A 13 -9.82 -13.16 -5.32
C GLY A 13 -8.86 -13.41 -6.48
N ASN A 14 -8.12 -12.40 -6.92
CA ASN A 14 -7.02 -12.56 -7.85
C ASN A 14 -5.69 -12.75 -7.09
N TYR A 15 -5.26 -14.01 -6.97
CA TYR A 15 -4.06 -14.36 -6.21
C TYR A 15 -2.77 -13.74 -6.79
N ASP A 16 -2.73 -13.44 -8.09
CA ASP A 16 -1.58 -12.80 -8.73
C ASP A 16 -1.33 -11.41 -8.14
N HIS A 17 -2.38 -10.67 -7.75
CA HIS A 17 -2.20 -9.37 -7.08
C HIS A 17 -1.44 -9.53 -5.75
N ILE A 18 -1.74 -10.57 -4.98
CA ILE A 18 -1.09 -10.84 -3.69
C ILE A 18 0.38 -11.21 -3.91
N GLN A 19 0.67 -12.10 -4.86
CA GLN A 19 2.03 -12.53 -5.15
C GLN A 19 2.88 -11.41 -5.74
N SER A 20 2.34 -10.65 -6.68
CA SER A 20 3.04 -9.52 -7.30
C SER A 20 3.37 -8.45 -6.28
N ASN A 21 2.46 -8.08 -5.38
CA ASN A 21 2.76 -7.09 -4.35
C ASN A 21 3.83 -7.58 -3.36
N ARG A 22 3.75 -8.83 -2.90
CA ARG A 22 4.80 -9.43 -2.03
C ARG A 22 6.16 -9.48 -2.71
N THR A 23 6.19 -9.80 -3.98
CA THR A 23 7.44 -9.86 -4.77
C THR A 23 7.99 -8.46 -4.97
N PHE A 24 7.13 -7.50 -5.30
CA PHE A 24 7.51 -6.11 -5.50
C PHE A 24 8.17 -5.53 -4.26
N THR A 25 7.59 -5.71 -3.07
CA THR A 25 8.17 -5.17 -1.83
C THR A 25 9.51 -5.82 -1.49
N ARG A 26 9.65 -7.14 -1.70
CA ARG A 26 10.95 -7.82 -1.56
C ARG A 26 12.01 -7.28 -2.50
N ASN A 27 11.65 -7.01 -3.76
CA ASN A 27 12.57 -6.43 -4.71
C ASN A 27 13.02 -5.02 -4.29
N LEU A 28 12.12 -4.22 -3.70
CA LEU A 28 12.51 -2.91 -3.15
C LEU A 28 13.50 -3.06 -1.98
N GLU A 29 13.29 -4.02 -1.07
CA GLU A 29 14.23 -4.34 0.00
C GLU A 29 15.60 -4.77 -0.56
N ASP A 30 15.63 -5.69 -1.53
CA ASP A 30 16.86 -6.20 -2.14
C ASP A 30 17.65 -5.09 -2.86
N LEU A 31 16.95 -4.06 -3.34
CA LEU A 31 17.54 -2.86 -3.97
C LEU A 31 17.93 -1.78 -2.95
N GLY A 32 17.63 -1.96 -1.66
CA GLY A 32 17.87 -0.96 -0.61
C GLY A 32 16.98 0.29 -0.74
N ILE A 33 15.81 0.15 -1.34
CA ILE A 33 14.86 1.26 -1.54
C ILE A 33 13.90 1.32 -0.35
N GLU A 34 13.97 2.42 0.41
CA GLU A 34 13.08 2.67 1.55
C GLU A 34 11.62 2.81 1.09
N HIS A 35 10.72 2.06 1.73
CA HIS A 35 9.29 2.05 1.42
C HIS A 35 8.45 1.58 2.61
N GLU A 36 7.14 1.90 2.59
CA GLU A 36 6.14 1.27 3.46
C GLU A 36 5.39 0.18 2.69
N ALA A 37 5.17 -0.97 3.32
CA ALA A 37 4.38 -2.04 2.74
C ALA A 37 3.48 -2.74 3.78
N GLU A 38 2.22 -3.03 3.42
CA GLU A 38 1.31 -3.74 4.32
C GLU A 38 0.32 -4.67 3.58
N GLU A 39 0.31 -5.95 3.95
CA GLU A 39 -0.78 -6.87 3.62
C GLU A 39 -1.86 -6.81 4.71
N TYR A 40 -3.03 -6.26 4.39
CA TYR A 40 -4.11 -6.07 5.36
C TYR A 40 -5.20 -7.15 5.27
N ARG A 41 -5.89 -7.38 6.38
CA ARG A 41 -7.02 -8.34 6.46
C ARG A 41 -8.28 -7.75 5.83
N GLY A 42 -8.44 -7.93 4.53
CA GLY A 42 -9.59 -7.46 3.75
C GLY A 42 -9.66 -8.06 2.34
N THR A 43 -10.60 -7.55 1.54
CA THR A 43 -10.72 -7.75 0.08
C THR A 43 -10.38 -6.42 -0.62
N PRO A 44 -10.22 -6.37 -1.95
CA PRO A 44 -9.84 -5.14 -2.66
C PRO A 44 -10.85 -4.00 -2.48
N TRP A 45 -12.10 -4.35 -2.18
CA TRP A 45 -13.22 -3.42 -2.11
C TRP A 45 -13.58 -3.02 -0.67
N ASN A 46 -13.29 -3.88 0.31
CA ASN A 46 -13.66 -3.60 1.69
C ASN A 46 -12.58 -2.78 2.40
N LYS A 47 -13.00 -1.98 3.38
CA LYS A 47 -12.13 -1.18 4.26
C LYS A 47 -11.32 -0.08 3.58
N THR A 48 -11.43 0.14 2.27
CA THR A 48 -10.69 1.22 1.59
C THR A 48 -11.41 2.57 1.68
N TRP A 49 -12.68 2.60 1.25
CA TRP A 49 -13.46 3.83 1.03
C TRP A 49 -14.56 4.08 2.07
N THR A 50 -14.48 3.45 3.25
CA THR A 50 -15.37 3.75 4.40
C THR A 50 -14.88 4.98 5.15
N ASP A 51 -15.69 5.57 6.03
CA ASP A 51 -15.31 6.76 6.82
C ASP A 51 -14.06 6.52 7.69
N ASP A 52 -13.86 5.28 8.16
CA ASP A 52 -12.70 4.79 8.89
C ASP A 52 -11.72 4.00 8.00
N GLY A 53 -11.91 4.09 6.69
CA GLY A 53 -11.21 3.29 5.69
C GLY A 53 -9.76 3.69 5.49
N ARG A 54 -9.02 2.82 4.80
CA ARG A 54 -7.59 2.95 4.54
C ARG A 54 -7.24 4.16 3.69
N PHE A 55 -8.14 4.62 2.82
CA PHE A 55 -7.90 5.86 2.09
C PHE A 55 -7.71 7.04 3.06
N TYR A 56 -8.63 7.20 4.02
CA TYR A 56 -8.58 8.29 5.00
C TYR A 56 -7.55 8.07 6.10
N THR A 57 -7.31 6.82 6.50
CA THR A 57 -6.43 6.49 7.64
C THR A 57 -4.98 6.18 7.24
N ARG A 58 -4.70 5.88 5.97
CA ARG A 58 -3.36 5.55 5.46
C ARG A 58 -2.93 6.47 4.32
N VAL A 59 -3.71 6.55 3.23
CA VAL A 59 -3.31 7.29 2.02
C VAL A 59 -3.22 8.79 2.27
N LEU A 60 -4.27 9.43 2.80
CA LEU A 60 -4.26 10.88 3.03
C LEU A 60 -3.14 11.32 4.01
N PRO A 61 -2.90 10.65 5.15
CA PRO A 61 -1.76 10.97 6.01
C PRO A 61 -0.40 10.79 5.33
N PHE A 62 -0.23 9.74 4.52
CA PHE A 62 1.00 9.51 3.76
C PHE A 62 1.25 10.65 2.76
N LEU A 63 0.23 11.02 1.98
CA LEU A 63 0.33 12.15 1.04
C LEU A 63 0.61 13.46 1.77
N ASN A 64 -0.06 13.74 2.88
CA ASN A 64 0.18 14.95 3.68
C ASN A 64 1.63 15.04 4.18
N ARG A 65 2.30 13.90 4.40
CA ARG A 65 3.71 13.86 4.82
C ARG A 65 4.70 14.01 3.66
N TYR A 66 4.42 13.38 2.51
CA TYR A 66 5.43 13.19 1.46
C TYR A 66 5.14 13.89 0.14
N LEU A 67 3.90 14.28 -0.15
CA LEU A 67 3.53 14.99 -1.37
C LEU A 67 3.80 16.50 -1.20
N VAL A 68 4.73 17.02 -2.00
CA VAL A 68 5.11 18.43 -2.00
C VAL A 68 5.05 18.95 -3.43
N PHE A 69 4.42 20.12 -3.60
CA PHE A 69 4.00 20.69 -4.89
C PHE A 69 4.90 21.82 -5.38
N GLU A 70 6.22 21.69 -5.24
CA GLU A 70 7.19 22.73 -5.66
C GLU A 70 6.76 23.58 -6.87
#